data_AF-A0A2V9YHM5-F1
#
_entry.id   AF-A0A2V9YHM5-F1
#
_cell.length_a   1.000
_cell.length_b   1.000
_cell.length_c   1.000
_cell.angle_alpha   90.00
_cell.angle_beta   90.00
_cell.angle_gamma   90.00
#
_symmetry.space_group_name_H-M   'P 1'
#
loop_
_entity.id
_entity.type
_entity.pdbx_description
1 polymer ?
#
loop_
_entity_poly.entity_id
_entity_poly.type
_entity_poly.pdbx_seq_one_letter_code
_entity_poly.pdbx_strand_id
1 'polypeptide(L)'
;MPNRHLPASVEAERSILGAILLDNRTLNEAAGRLQRDEFSLDSHRRIYSRMLKLAESAQPIDLTMLIEELDRHKELQTVGDVGYVSGLLDGVPDRPSIRALHQYR
;
A
#
# COMPACT_ATOMS: atom_id res chain seq x y z
N MET A 1 -19.96 -0.90 -13.70
CA MET A 1 -19.62 -2.33 -13.81
C MET A 1 -18.69 -2.67 -12.65
N PRO A 2 -19.03 -3.57 -11.71
CA PRO A 2 -18.18 -3.77 -10.54
C PRO A 2 -17.02 -4.67 -10.95
N ASN A 3 -15.80 -4.12 -10.96
CA ASN A 3 -14.59 -4.89 -11.16
C ASN A 3 -14.34 -5.70 -9.88
N ARG A 4 -14.91 -6.90 -9.86
CA ARG A 4 -14.96 -7.80 -8.71
C ARG A 4 -13.60 -8.48 -8.55
N HIS A 5 -12.75 -7.90 -7.71
CA HIS A 5 -11.61 -8.50 -7.02
C HIS A 5 -10.99 -9.71 -7.74
N LEU A 6 -10.21 -9.46 -8.79
CA LEU A 6 -9.36 -10.48 -9.37
C LEU A 6 -8.16 -10.71 -8.44
N PRO A 7 -7.75 -11.97 -8.17
CA PRO A 7 -6.57 -12.26 -7.34
C PRO A 7 -5.32 -11.49 -7.75
N ALA A 8 -5.09 -11.36 -9.07
CA ALA A 8 -3.98 -10.59 -9.63
C ALA A 8 -4.05 -9.09 -9.26
N SER A 9 -5.24 -8.52 -9.08
CA SER A 9 -5.39 -7.12 -8.62
C SER A 9 -4.95 -6.97 -7.17
N VAL A 10 -5.29 -7.93 -6.31
CA VAL A 10 -4.93 -7.89 -4.89
C VAL A 10 -3.42 -8.06 -4.71
N GLU A 11 -2.79 -8.96 -5.47
CA GLU A 11 -1.33 -9.13 -5.47
C GLU A 11 -0.61 -7.89 -6.00
N ALA A 12 -1.13 -7.26 -7.06
CA ALA A 12 -0.60 -5.99 -7.57
C ALA A 12 -0.71 -4.87 -6.53
N GLU A 13 -1.86 -4.73 -5.85
CA GLU A 13 -2.05 -3.76 -4.77
C GLU A 13 -1.08 -4.00 -3.62
N ARG A 14 -0.90 -5.25 -3.17
CA ARG A 14 0.11 -5.60 -2.15
C ARG A 14 1.51 -5.21 -2.58
N SER A 15 1.85 -5.48 -3.85
CA SER A 15 3.15 -5.12 -4.41
C SER A 15 3.39 -3.61 -4.39
N ILE A 16 2.37 -2.80 -4.67
CA ILE A 16 2.46 -1.32 -4.60
C ILE A 16 2.70 -0.87 -3.16
N LEU A 17 1.91 -1.37 -2.21
CA LEU A 17 2.05 -0.99 -0.79
C LEU A 17 3.41 -1.41 -0.22
N GLY A 18 3.86 -2.62 -0.53
CA GLY A 18 5.19 -3.09 -0.14
C GLY A 18 6.32 -2.31 -0.81
N ALA A 19 6.18 -1.94 -2.08
CA ALA A 19 7.14 -1.08 -2.78
C ALA A 19 7.28 0.30 -2.13
N ILE A 20 6.18 0.89 -1.64
CA ILE A 20 6.20 2.16 -0.91
C ILE A 20 6.96 2.02 0.42
N LEU A 21 6.75 0.92 1.14
CA LEU A 21 7.47 0.64 2.40
C LEU A 21 8.97 0.42 2.18
N LEU A 22 9.38 -0.16 1.04
CA LEU A 22 10.79 -0.32 0.68
C LEU A 22 11.43 0.98 0.17
N ASP A 23 10.70 1.74 -0.65
CA ASP A 23 11.15 3.00 -1.23
C ASP A 23 10.00 4.01 -1.23
N ASN A 24 10.04 4.94 -0.28
CA ASN A 24 9.02 5.97 -0.12
C ASN A 24 8.91 6.88 -1.36
N ARG A 25 9.91 6.93 -2.25
CA ARG A 25 9.81 7.68 -3.52
C ARG A 25 8.75 7.08 -4.44
N THR A 26 8.48 5.78 -4.33
CA THR A 26 7.39 5.10 -5.04
C THR A 26 6.04 5.74 -4.72
N LEU A 27 5.85 6.28 -3.51
CA LEU A 27 4.61 6.95 -3.15
C LEU A 27 4.39 8.22 -3.98
N ASN A 28 5.44 9.00 -4.25
CA ASN A 28 5.32 10.21 -5.07
C ASN A 28 4.91 9.88 -6.51
N GLU A 29 5.48 8.82 -7.07
CA GLU A 29 5.11 8.34 -8.41
C GLU A 29 3.69 7.77 -8.44
N ALA A 30 3.28 7.07 -7.37
CA ALA A 30 1.95 6.51 -7.22
C ALA A 30 0.89 7.60 -7.01
N ALA A 31 1.13 8.59 -6.14
CA ALA A 31 0.18 9.65 -5.81
C ALA A 31 -0.20 10.53 -7.01
N GLY A 32 0.68 10.66 -8.00
CA GLY A 32 0.39 11.35 -9.26
C GLY A 32 -0.46 10.55 -10.25
N ARG A 33 -0.69 9.26 -10.00
CA ARG A 33 -1.33 8.33 -10.96
C ARG A 33 -2.46 7.50 -10.36
N LEU A 34 -2.50 7.36 -9.03
CA LEU A 34 -3.36 6.43 -8.33
C LEU A 34 -4.06 7.14 -7.17
N GLN A 35 -5.38 7.05 -7.12
CA GLN A 35 -6.20 7.48 -6.00
C GLN A 35 -6.43 6.30 -5.04
N ARG A 36 -6.63 6.60 -3.75
CA ARG A 36 -6.92 5.55 -2.75
C ARG A 36 -8.14 4.69 -3.13
N ASP A 37 -9.15 5.26 -3.80
CA ASP A 37 -10.38 4.57 -4.14
C ASP A 37 -10.21 3.56 -5.29
N GLU A 38 -9.06 3.59 -5.99
CA GLU A 38 -8.71 2.61 -7.03
C GLU A 38 -8.24 1.27 -6.47
N PHE A 39 -7.83 1.23 -5.20
CA PHE A 39 -7.59 -0.04 -4.53
C PHE A 39 -8.91 -0.78 -4.35
N SER A 40 -8.92 -2.08 -4.64
CA SER A 40 -10.12 -2.89 -4.52
C SER A 40 -10.46 -3.16 -3.06
N LEU A 41 -9.48 -3.53 -2.24
CA LEU A 41 -9.69 -3.87 -0.82
C LEU A 41 -9.75 -2.63 0.07
N ASP A 42 -10.76 -2.55 0.93
CA ASP A 42 -10.89 -1.47 1.93
C ASP A 42 -9.65 -1.37 2.83
N SER A 43 -9.07 -2.51 3.20
CA SER A 43 -7.81 -2.57 3.96
C SER A 43 -6.68 -1.85 3.22
N HIS A 44 -6.53 -2.07 1.92
CA HIS A 44 -5.51 -1.40 1.11
C HIS A 44 -5.80 0.09 0.93
N ARG A 45 -7.06 0.49 0.75
CA ARG A 45 -7.45 1.91 0.71
C ARG A 45 -7.00 2.62 1.98
N ARG A 46 -7.25 2.01 3.15
CA ARG A 46 -6.86 2.55 4.46
C ARG A 46 -5.36 2.63 4.61
N ILE A 47 -4.64 1.55 4.31
CA ILE A 47 -3.18 1.51 4.37
C ILE A 47 -2.58 2.63 3.50
N TYR A 48 -3.00 2.72 2.24
CA TYR A 48 -2.52 3.76 1.33
C TYR A 48 -2.86 5.17 1.82
N SER A 49 -4.07 5.36 2.36
CA SER A 49 -4.46 6.66 2.94
C SER A 49 -3.59 7.06 4.13
N ARG A 50 -3.10 6.11 4.94
CA ARG A 50 -2.17 6.39 6.04
C ARG A 50 -0.76 6.68 5.55
N MET A 51 -0.29 5.97 4.52
CA MET A 51 0.97 6.29 3.85
C MET A 51 0.99 7.73 3.31
N LEU A 52 -0.10 8.15 2.65
CA LEU A 52 -0.25 9.55 2.20
C LEU A 52 -0.17 10.55 3.37
N LYS A 53 -0.85 10.27 4.49
CA LYS A 53 -0.84 11.16 5.67
C LYS A 53 0.53 11.27 6.33
N LEU A 54 1.28 10.18 6.39
CA LEU A 54 2.65 10.18 6.87
C LEU A 54 3.54 11.03 5.95
N ALA A 55 3.45 10.86 4.63
CA ALA A 55 4.16 11.70 3.67
C ALA A 55 3.81 13.18 3.77
N GLU A 56 2.51 13.52 3.87
CA GLU A 56 2.04 14.90 4.07
C GLU A 56 2.62 15.53 5.34
N SER A 57 2.87 14.71 6.37
CA SER A 57 3.45 15.14 7.65
C SER A 57 4.98 15.07 7.68
N ALA A 58 5.62 14.85 6.51
CA ALA A 58 7.05 14.64 6.35
C ALA A 58 7.62 13.53 7.27
N GLN A 59 6.78 12.55 7.62
CA GLN A 59 7.19 11.38 8.39
C GLN A 59 7.68 10.27 7.46
N PRO A 60 8.70 9.49 7.87
CA PRO A 60 9.11 8.31 7.14
C PRO A 60 7.95 7.29 7.08
N ILE A 61 7.85 6.58 5.96
CA ILE A 61 6.86 5.53 5.77
C ILE A 61 7.59 4.19 5.83
N ASP A 62 7.92 3.77 7.03
CA ASP A 62 8.42 2.43 7.31
C ASP A 62 7.34 1.57 7.98
N LEU A 63 7.64 0.28 8.14
CA LEU A 63 6.71 -0.69 8.69
C LEU A 63 6.25 -0.32 10.11
N THR A 64 7.18 0.08 10.97
CA THR A 64 6.89 0.46 12.35
C THR A 64 5.98 1.68 12.37
N MET A 65 6.33 2.71 11.61
CA MET A 65 5.53 3.93 11.57
C MET A 65 4.14 3.71 11.01
N LEU A 66 4.00 2.89 9.98
CA LEU A 66 2.70 2.55 9.43
C LEU A 66 1.83 1.80 10.44
N ILE A 67 2.39 0.82 11.16
CA ILE A 67 1.67 0.08 12.21
C ILE A 67 1.21 1.03 13.31
N GLU A 68 2.09 1.89 13.81
CA GLU A 68 1.76 2.88 14.83
C GLU A 68 0.66 3.83 14.36
N GLU A 69 0.76 4.34 13.13
CA GLU A 69 -0.22 5.26 12.58
C GLU A 69 -1.60 4.59 12.40
N LEU A 70 -1.63 3.32 11.98
CA LEU A 70 -2.86 2.52 11.90
C LEU A 70 -3.46 2.24 13.28
N ASP A 71 -2.63 1.94 14.27
CA ASP A 71 -3.07 1.65 15.64
C ASP A 71 -3.63 2.91 16.33
N ARG A 72 -2.94 4.05 16.19
CA ARG A 72 -3.40 5.36 16.66
C ARG A 72 -4.79 5.72 16.14
N HIS A 73 -5.13 5.24 14.94
CA HIS A 73 -6.43 5.46 14.31
C HIS A 73 -7.44 4.32 14.52
N LYS A 74 -7.07 3.28 15.30
CA LYS A 74 -7.89 2.08 15.54
C LYS A 74 -8.23 1.31 14.26
N GLU A 75 -7.36 1.40 13.27
CA GLU A 75 -7.55 0.76 11.96
C GLU A 75 -6.72 -0.52 11.82
N LEU A 76 -5.72 -0.74 12.68
CA LEU A 76 -4.80 -1.88 12.59
C LEU A 76 -5.53 -3.23 12.51
N GLN A 77 -6.52 -3.43 13.38
CA GLN A 77 -7.37 -4.64 13.37
C GLN A 77 -8.26 -4.73 12.12
N THR A 78 -8.66 -3.59 11.55
CA THR A 78 -9.52 -3.54 10.36
C THR A 78 -8.75 -3.87 9.09
N VAL A 79 -7.45 -3.55 9.04
CA VAL A 79 -6.63 -3.81 7.85
C VAL A 79 -6.02 -5.21 7.82
N GLY A 80 -6.20 -6.01 8.88
CA GLY A 80 -5.74 -7.40 8.95
C GLY A 80 -4.67 -7.68 9.99
N ASP A 81 -4.38 -6.74 10.90
CA ASP A 81 -3.36 -6.81 11.96
C ASP A 81 -1.90 -6.55 11.54
N VAL A 82 -0.98 -6.62 12.53
CA VAL A 82 0.46 -6.42 12.36
C VAL A 82 1.06 -7.41 11.37
N GLY A 83 0.65 -8.67 11.42
CA GLY A 83 1.11 -9.73 10.54
C GLY A 83 0.73 -9.47 9.09
N TYR A 84 -0.49 -8.97 8.83
CA TYR A 84 -0.86 -8.58 7.47
C TYR A 84 0.00 -7.44 6.93
N VAL A 85 0.19 -6.37 7.72
CA VAL A 85 0.97 -5.20 7.28
C VAL A 85 2.43 -5.57 7.06
N SER A 86 2.99 -6.43 7.92
CA SER A 86 4.35 -6.95 7.77
C SER A 86 4.48 -7.83 6.52
N GLY A 87 3.48 -8.66 6.24
CA GLY A 87 3.41 -9.51 5.05
C GLY A 87 3.20 -8.75 3.73
N LEU A 88 3.07 -7.41 3.74
CA LEU A 88 3.12 -6.61 2.51
C LEU A 88 4.51 -6.57 1.90
N LEU A 89 5.55 -6.81 2.71
CA LEU A 89 6.94 -6.90 2.25
C LEU A 89 7.27 -8.26 1.63
N ASP A 90 6.45 -9.28 1.92
CA ASP A 90 6.66 -10.63 1.41
C ASP A 90 6.45 -10.67 -0.11
N GLY A 91 7.48 -11.09 -0.84
CA GLY A 91 7.43 -11.24 -2.30
C GLY A 91 7.67 -9.97 -3.11
N VAL A 92 8.00 -8.83 -2.47
CA VAL A 92 8.44 -7.63 -3.18
C VAL A 92 9.91 -7.81 -3.59
N PRO A 93 10.25 -7.72 -4.89
CA PRO A 93 11.65 -7.83 -5.32
C PRO A 93 12.48 -6.65 -4.78
N ASP A 94 13.78 -6.87 -4.53
CA ASP A 94 14.75 -5.86 -4.02
C ASP A 94 14.78 -4.53 -4.81
N ARG A 95 14.18 -4.50 -6.01
CA ARG A 95 13.95 -3.30 -6.82
C ARG A 95 12.49 -3.24 -7.26
N PRO A 96 11.60 -2.58 -6.49
CA PRO A 96 10.26 -2.32 -6.98
C PRO A 96 10.34 -1.45 -8.24
N SER A 97 9.81 -1.92 -9.36
CA SER A 97 9.73 -1.13 -10.58
C SER A 97 8.26 -0.91 -10.94
N ILE A 98 7.86 0.36 -11.06
CA ILE A 98 6.47 0.74 -11.42
C ILE A 98 6.06 0.18 -12.80
N ARG A 99 7.05 -0.19 -13.64
CA ARG A 99 6.83 -0.89 -14.91
C ARG A 99 6.13 -2.25 -14.77
N ALA A 100 6.24 -2.93 -13.63
CA ALA A 100 5.58 -4.22 -13.42
C ALA A 100 4.04 -4.12 -13.43
N LEU A 101 3.48 -2.94 -13.19
CA LEU A 101 2.02 -2.72 -13.11
C LEU A 101 1.34 -2.59 -14.49
N HIS A 102 2.11 -2.43 -15.57
CA HIS A 102 1.59 -2.15 -16.91
C HIS A 102 1.51 -3.37 -17.85
N GLN A 103 1.90 -4.56 -17.38
CA GLN A 103 2.01 -5.78 -18.20
C GLN A 103 0.67 -6.54 -18.38
N TYR A 104 -0.44 -6.07 -17.78
CA TYR A 104 -1.74 -6.76 -17.84
C TYR A 104 -2.82 -5.93 -18.56
N ARG A 105 -2.48 -5.35 -19.71
CA ARG A 105 -3.47 -4.82 -20.66
C ARG A 105 -3.86 -5.88 -21.68
#